data_AF-A0A8S3SGS9-F1
#
_entry.id   AF-A0A8S3SGS9-F1
#
_cell.length_a   1.000
_cell.length_b   1.000
_cell.length_c   1.000
_cell.angle_alpha   90.00
_cell.angle_beta   90.00
_cell.angle_gamma   90.00
#
_symmetry.space_group_name_H-M   'P 1'
#
loop_
_entity.id
_entity.type
_entity.pdbx_description
1 polymer ?
#
loop_
_entity_poly.entity_id
_entity_poly.type
_entity_poly.pdbx_seq_one_letter_code
_entity_poly.pdbx_strand_id
1 'polypeptide(L)'
;MTKRELCPPTDVTEEFDINENVVNVTNSTTRQSTCSSLSAPDNVSSLNLSSNALSPEAHKLLIEQQFPNIEISKIHNYSLCKSRGCSSFSSEENKRQSTLKEKFDHSWLNSNKLSYCQTTRLWNFTFIEGDGLYCILCKKHDMKNPRNKSSVFSQEASKRFRKGTLYDHIKCQKHQDAKSSEVLNRVSVFQKEIEHKESVNQEMLYQVFIIIYIIFIKK
;
A
#
# COMPACT_ATOMS: atom_id res chain seq x y z
N MET A 1 -23.90 -6.71 27.19
CA MET A 1 -24.12 -7.32 25.87
C MET A 1 -23.66 -6.34 24.79
N THR A 2 -22.43 -6.47 24.28
CA THR A 2 -21.87 -5.60 23.22
C THR A 2 -21.49 -6.47 22.03
N LYS A 3 -22.39 -6.58 21.06
CA LYS A 3 -22.13 -7.22 19.77
C LYS A 3 -21.96 -6.12 18.71
N ARG A 4 -20.88 -6.24 17.94
CA ARG A 4 -20.56 -5.61 16.62
C ARG A 4 -19.64 -4.38 16.64
N GLU A 5 -18.34 -4.64 16.56
CA GLU A 5 -17.34 -3.76 15.94
C GLU A 5 -16.29 -4.57 15.16
N LEU A 6 -16.76 -5.53 14.35
CA LEU A 6 -15.94 -6.14 13.30
C LEU A 6 -16.40 -5.62 11.95
N CYS A 7 -15.49 -5.55 10.98
CA CYS A 7 -15.89 -5.58 9.57
C CYS A 7 -16.85 -6.76 9.39
N PRO A 8 -18.11 -6.54 8.97
CA PRO A 8 -19.01 -7.64 8.69
C PRO A 8 -18.40 -8.50 7.57
N PRO A 9 -18.51 -9.84 7.64
CA PRO A 9 -18.05 -10.70 6.55
C PRO A 9 -18.82 -10.32 5.28
N THR A 10 -18.09 -10.08 4.20
CA THR A 10 -18.66 -9.99 2.85
C THR A 10 -18.97 -11.40 2.39
N ASP A 11 -20.25 -11.70 2.38
CA ASP A 11 -20.83 -12.89 1.76
C ASP A 11 -20.94 -12.61 0.25
N VAL A 12 -19.93 -13.02 -0.51
CA VAL A 12 -20.04 -13.26 -1.95
C VAL A 12 -19.14 -14.45 -2.26
N THR A 13 -19.76 -15.61 -2.44
CA THR A 13 -19.17 -16.80 -3.02
C THR A 13 -19.02 -16.60 -4.52
N GLU A 14 -17.81 -16.34 -5.00
CA GLU A 14 -17.42 -16.69 -6.37
C GLU A 14 -16.06 -17.38 -6.30
N GLU A 15 -16.09 -18.69 -6.49
CA GLU A 15 -14.93 -19.51 -6.78
C GLU A 15 -14.35 -19.04 -8.12
N PHE A 16 -13.08 -18.62 -8.12
CA PHE A 16 -12.32 -18.48 -9.35
C PHE A 16 -11.11 -19.42 -9.25
N ASP A 17 -11.24 -20.52 -9.98
CA ASP A 17 -10.17 -21.46 -10.26
C ASP A 17 -9.03 -20.77 -11.00
N ILE A 18 -7.82 -21.03 -10.52
CA ILE A 18 -6.58 -20.66 -11.19
C ILE A 18 -6.34 -21.71 -12.27
N ASN A 19 -6.32 -21.31 -13.54
CA ASN A 19 -5.71 -22.14 -14.58
C ASN A 19 -4.76 -21.31 -15.44
N GLU A 20 -3.48 -21.64 -15.35
CA GLU A 20 -2.42 -21.24 -16.27
C GLU A 20 -2.61 -22.02 -17.59
N ASN A 21 -2.59 -21.35 -18.75
CA ASN A 21 -1.94 -21.84 -19.98
C ASN A 21 -2.03 -20.85 -21.17
N VAL A 22 -0.87 -20.29 -21.52
CA VAL A 22 -0.22 -20.22 -22.85
C VAL A 22 -1.08 -20.33 -24.14
N VAL A 23 -1.14 -19.19 -24.86
CA VAL A 23 -0.99 -18.95 -26.32
C VAL A 23 -1.98 -19.60 -27.32
N ASN A 24 -2.82 -18.80 -28.00
CA ASN A 24 -2.68 -18.47 -29.44
C ASN A 24 -3.77 -17.53 -30.01
N VAL A 25 -3.33 -16.73 -30.97
CA VAL A 25 -4.06 -15.75 -31.79
C VAL A 25 -5.01 -16.42 -32.78
N THR A 26 -6.23 -15.88 -32.98
CA THR A 26 -6.89 -15.76 -34.30
C THR A 26 -7.98 -14.67 -34.27
N ASN A 27 -7.99 -13.82 -35.31
CA ASN A 27 -8.94 -12.73 -35.56
C ASN A 27 -10.10 -13.19 -36.47
N SER A 28 -11.31 -12.67 -36.23
CA SER A 28 -12.35 -12.28 -37.23
C SER A 28 -13.66 -11.92 -36.49
N THR A 29 -14.57 -11.01 -36.86
CA THR A 29 -14.68 -9.91 -37.84
C THR A 29 -16.03 -9.18 -37.56
N THR A 30 -16.00 -7.84 -37.54
CA THR A 30 -17.07 -6.85 -37.89
C THR A 30 -18.31 -6.64 -37.00
N ARG A 31 -18.46 -5.40 -36.48
CA ARG A 31 -19.39 -4.36 -36.98
C ARG A 31 -19.04 -2.97 -36.45
N GLN A 32 -18.83 -2.04 -37.37
CA GLN A 32 -18.43 -0.64 -37.18
C GLN A 32 -19.63 0.24 -36.76
N SER A 33 -19.39 1.16 -35.81
CA SER A 33 -20.11 2.42 -35.66
C SER A 33 -19.07 3.52 -35.50
N THR A 34 -19.15 4.51 -36.37
CA THR A 34 -18.21 5.60 -36.59
C THR A 34 -18.30 6.70 -35.52
N CYS A 35 -17.16 7.15 -35.01
CA CYS A 35 -16.93 8.56 -34.70
C CYS A 35 -15.45 8.91 -34.91
N SER A 36 -15.22 10.00 -35.65
CA SER A 36 -13.92 10.47 -36.09
C SER A 36 -13.31 11.43 -35.06
N SER A 37 -12.12 11.12 -34.57
CA SER A 37 -11.22 12.11 -33.96
C SER A 37 -9.78 11.59 -33.97
N LEU A 38 -8.87 12.54 -34.19
CA LEU A 38 -7.45 12.44 -34.54
C LEU A 38 -6.66 11.28 -33.90
N SER A 39 -5.91 10.59 -34.76
CA SER A 39 -4.94 9.55 -34.43
C SER A 39 -3.81 10.05 -33.54
N ALA A 40 -3.74 9.54 -32.30
CA ALA A 40 -2.52 9.52 -31.50
C ALA A 40 -1.66 8.33 -31.95
N PRO A 41 -0.32 8.42 -31.95
CA PRO A 41 0.52 7.29 -32.32
C PRO A 41 0.46 6.21 -31.22
N ASP A 42 0.09 5.00 -31.64
CA ASP A 42 0.15 3.77 -30.87
C ASP A 42 1.61 3.45 -30.53
N ASN A 43 2.06 3.83 -29.33
CA ASN A 43 3.17 3.16 -28.67
C ASN A 43 3.12 3.34 -27.15
N VAL A 44 2.07 2.83 -26.51
CA VAL A 44 2.16 2.53 -25.08
C VAL A 44 2.83 1.18 -24.95
N SER A 45 4.16 1.22 -25.03
CA SER A 45 5.00 0.13 -24.54
C SER A 45 4.54 -0.20 -23.12
N SER A 46 4.13 -1.44 -22.91
CA SER A 46 3.75 -2.02 -21.63
C SER A 46 4.83 -1.72 -20.59
N LEU A 47 4.63 -0.67 -19.80
CA LEU A 47 5.50 -0.33 -18.69
C LEU A 47 5.37 -1.44 -17.65
N ASN A 48 6.40 -2.29 -17.60
CA ASN A 48 6.58 -3.28 -16.56
C ASN A 48 6.53 -2.59 -15.18
N LEU A 49 5.39 -2.72 -14.50
CA LEU A 49 5.14 -2.23 -13.14
C LEU A 49 5.87 -3.10 -12.08
N SER A 50 7.14 -3.41 -12.33
CA SER A 50 7.85 -4.52 -11.68
C SER A 50 8.69 -4.12 -10.46
N SER A 51 9.04 -2.83 -10.28
CA SER A 51 10.03 -2.45 -9.27
C SER A 51 9.65 -1.26 -8.38
N ASN A 52 8.47 -1.29 -7.75
CA ASN A 52 8.06 -0.27 -6.75
C ASN A 52 7.87 -0.85 -5.34
N ALA A 53 8.79 -1.73 -4.90
CA ALA A 53 8.91 -2.02 -3.47
C ALA A 53 9.48 -0.78 -2.77
N LEU A 54 8.82 -0.30 -1.70
CA LEU A 54 9.48 0.71 -0.85
C LEU A 54 10.77 0.11 -0.31
N SER A 55 11.86 0.89 -0.34
CA SER A 55 13.08 0.49 0.37
C SER A 55 12.77 0.28 1.85
N PRO A 56 13.53 -0.57 2.56
CA PRO A 56 13.40 -0.74 4.01
C PRO A 56 13.44 0.61 4.76
N GLU A 57 14.25 1.55 4.29
CA GLU A 57 14.39 2.91 4.80
C GLU A 57 13.11 3.73 4.58
N ALA A 58 12.53 3.69 3.38
CA ALA A 58 11.27 4.38 3.08
C ALA A 58 10.11 3.82 3.93
N HIS A 59 10.10 2.52 4.20
CA HIS A 59 9.09 1.93 5.08
C HIS A 59 9.25 2.39 6.54
N LYS A 60 10.49 2.52 7.02
CA LYS A 60 10.77 3.08 8.36
C LYS A 60 10.30 4.53 8.46
N LEU A 61 10.61 5.37 7.47
CA LEU A 61 10.15 6.76 7.42
C LEU A 61 8.63 6.86 7.39
N LEU A 62 7.95 5.96 6.66
CA LEU A 62 6.50 5.89 6.67
C LEU A 62 5.97 5.65 8.10
N ILE A 63 6.54 4.70 8.84
CA ILE A 63 6.11 4.41 10.21
C ILE A 63 6.32 5.65 11.11
N GLU A 64 7.49 6.29 11.05
CA GLU A 64 7.78 7.51 11.82
C GLU A 64 6.81 8.65 11.47
N GLN A 65 6.49 8.83 10.18
CA GLN A 65 5.52 9.83 9.73
C GLN A 65 4.10 9.54 10.25
N GLN A 66 3.70 8.28 10.32
CA GLN A 66 2.37 7.91 10.82
C GLN A 66 2.28 7.97 12.36
N PHE A 67 3.39 7.93 13.08
CA PHE A 67 3.44 7.93 14.55
C PHE A 67 4.49 8.93 15.09
N PRO A 68 4.37 10.24 14.79
CA PRO A 68 5.43 11.22 15.05
C PRO A 68 5.70 11.48 16.54
N ASN A 69 4.71 11.26 17.40
CA ASN A 69 4.77 11.57 18.84
C ASN A 69 4.97 10.32 19.72
N ILE A 70 5.36 9.20 19.13
CA ILE A 70 5.56 7.94 19.85
C ILE A 70 7.04 7.59 19.84
N GLU A 71 7.58 7.28 21.02
CA GLU A 71 8.95 6.79 21.14
C GLU A 71 9.12 5.52 20.30
N ILE A 72 10.12 5.50 19.41
CA ILE A 72 10.26 4.41 18.45
C ILE A 72 10.48 3.06 19.14
N SER A 73 11.00 3.03 20.37
CA SER A 73 11.14 1.83 21.23
C SER A 73 9.80 1.16 21.55
N LYS A 74 8.71 1.93 21.61
CA LYS A 74 7.34 1.45 21.84
C LYS A 74 6.61 1.05 20.57
N ILE A 75 7.24 1.25 19.40
CA ILE A 75 6.68 0.92 18.09
C ILE A 75 7.24 -0.41 17.62
N HIS A 76 6.34 -1.38 17.45
CA HIS A 76 6.64 -2.73 16.98
C HIS A 76 6.04 -2.96 15.60
N ASN A 77 6.90 -3.03 14.61
CA ASN A 77 6.60 -3.41 13.23
C ASN A 77 7.75 -4.28 12.74
N TYR A 78 7.51 -5.22 11.82
CA TYR A 78 8.56 -6.12 11.32
C TYR A 78 9.88 -5.41 10.97
N SER A 79 9.82 -4.31 10.21
CA SER A 79 11.03 -3.59 9.77
C SER A 79 11.83 -3.04 10.96
N LEU A 80 11.14 -2.44 11.93
CA LEU A 80 11.76 -1.90 13.14
C LEU A 80 12.27 -3.02 14.05
N CYS A 81 11.44 -4.04 14.30
CA CYS A 81 11.79 -5.15 15.17
C CYS A 81 13.00 -5.93 14.65
N LYS A 82 13.03 -6.20 13.33
CA LYS A 82 14.16 -6.88 12.69
C LYS A 82 15.45 -6.07 12.82
N SER A 83 15.41 -4.75 12.62
CA SER A 83 16.59 -3.89 12.74
C SER A 83 17.19 -3.85 14.15
N ARG A 84 16.37 -4.07 15.18
CA ARG A 84 16.78 -4.02 16.60
C ARG A 84 17.02 -5.39 17.23
N GLY A 85 16.70 -6.48 16.53
CA GLY A 85 16.62 -7.81 17.14
C GLY A 85 15.53 -7.93 18.21
N CYS A 86 14.42 -7.19 18.05
CA CYS A 86 13.32 -7.19 19.01
C CYS A 86 12.51 -8.48 18.97
N SER A 87 12.33 -9.11 20.14
CA SER A 87 11.57 -10.35 20.32
C SER A 87 10.47 -10.27 21.39
N SER A 88 10.42 -9.18 22.16
CA SER A 88 9.47 -8.98 23.25
C SER A 88 9.15 -7.50 23.49
N PHE A 89 8.16 -7.21 24.32
CA PHE A 89 7.75 -5.86 24.68
C PHE A 89 8.55 -5.32 25.88
N SER A 90 8.36 -4.04 26.21
CA SER A 90 8.83 -3.47 27.48
C SER A 90 8.30 -4.23 28.69
N SER A 91 8.96 -4.06 29.83
CA SER A 91 8.54 -4.66 31.11
C SER A 91 7.12 -4.22 31.50
N GLU A 92 6.78 -2.96 31.26
CA GLU A 92 5.48 -2.36 31.51
C GLU A 92 4.41 -2.98 30.62
N GLU A 93 4.68 -3.11 29.33
CA GLU A 93 3.74 -3.71 28.39
C GLU A 93 3.56 -5.21 28.62
N ASN A 94 4.61 -5.94 28.97
CA ASN A 94 4.50 -7.36 29.35
C ASN A 94 3.59 -7.55 30.57
N LYS A 95 3.69 -6.66 31.59
CA LYS A 95 2.77 -6.66 32.73
C LYS A 95 1.34 -6.34 32.30
N ARG A 96 1.14 -5.40 31.37
CA ARG A 96 -0.20 -5.10 30.85
C ARG A 96 -0.77 -6.31 30.10
N GLN A 97 -0.02 -6.92 29.20
CA GLN A 97 -0.41 -8.10 28.43
C GLN A 97 -0.73 -9.30 29.33
N SER A 98 -0.07 -9.45 30.49
CA SER A 98 -0.35 -10.57 31.39
C SER A 98 -1.75 -10.50 32.02
N THR A 99 -2.31 -9.30 32.17
CA THR A 99 -3.66 -9.07 32.70
C THR A 99 -4.76 -9.19 31.65
N LEU A 100 -4.41 -9.14 30.36
CA LEU A 100 -5.37 -9.26 29.27
C LEU A 100 -5.77 -10.73 29.06
N LYS A 101 -7.07 -10.93 28.83
CA LYS A 101 -7.62 -12.25 28.44
C LYS A 101 -7.05 -12.73 27.11
N GLU A 102 -6.86 -11.80 26.18
CA GLU A 102 -6.31 -12.07 24.85
C GLU A 102 -5.04 -11.24 24.69
N LYS A 103 -3.93 -11.92 24.45
CA LYS A 103 -2.60 -11.32 24.39
C LYS A 103 -2.19 -11.12 22.95
N PHE A 104 -1.50 -10.02 22.69
CA PHE A 104 -0.81 -9.85 21.43
C PHE A 104 0.44 -10.74 21.41
N ASP A 105 0.63 -11.44 20.30
CA ASP A 105 1.80 -12.31 20.10
C ASP A 105 2.70 -11.65 19.04
N HIS A 106 3.90 -11.27 19.47
CA HIS A 106 4.87 -10.54 18.66
C HIS A 106 5.27 -11.31 17.39
N SER A 107 5.16 -12.64 17.37
CA SER A 107 5.45 -13.46 16.18
C SER A 107 4.54 -13.12 15.00
N TRP A 108 3.36 -12.54 15.24
CA TRP A 108 2.41 -12.18 14.18
C TRP A 108 2.99 -11.13 13.25
N LEU A 109 3.78 -10.19 13.77
CA LEU A 109 4.45 -9.16 12.98
C LEU A 109 5.45 -9.77 11.99
N ASN A 110 6.08 -10.91 12.34
CA ASN A 110 7.04 -11.62 11.49
C ASN A 110 6.37 -12.63 10.54
N SER A 111 5.06 -12.87 10.67
CA SER A 111 4.36 -13.82 9.82
C SER A 111 4.09 -13.23 8.44
N ASN A 112 4.78 -13.73 7.41
CA ASN A 112 4.57 -13.26 6.03
C ASN A 112 3.10 -13.45 5.57
N LYS A 113 2.49 -14.59 5.89
CA LYS A 113 1.09 -14.90 5.54
C LYS A 113 0.06 -13.93 6.13
N LEU A 114 0.38 -13.28 7.25
CA LEU A 114 -0.54 -12.41 7.97
C LEU A 114 -0.17 -10.93 7.83
N SER A 115 1.09 -10.60 8.02
CA SER A 115 1.53 -9.21 8.15
C SER A 115 2.09 -8.63 6.87
N TYR A 116 2.52 -9.43 5.89
CA TYR A 116 3.12 -8.92 4.66
C TYR A 116 2.12 -8.88 3.51
N CYS A 117 2.02 -7.72 2.84
CA CYS A 117 1.22 -7.57 1.63
C CYS A 117 2.11 -7.63 0.39
N GLN A 118 1.93 -8.65 -0.45
CA GLN A 118 2.73 -8.80 -1.68
C GLN A 118 2.50 -7.65 -2.68
N THR A 119 1.28 -7.11 -2.75
CA THR A 119 0.94 -6.05 -3.71
C THR A 119 1.54 -4.71 -3.33
N THR A 120 1.43 -4.30 -2.06
CA THR A 120 2.02 -3.03 -1.60
C THR A 120 3.45 -3.19 -1.14
N ARG A 121 3.95 -4.42 -0.97
CA ARG A 121 5.28 -4.76 -0.44
C ARG A 121 5.53 -4.19 0.97
N LEU A 122 4.46 -3.95 1.75
CA LEU A 122 4.54 -3.39 3.10
C LEU A 122 4.16 -4.42 4.17
N TRP A 123 4.70 -4.20 5.37
CA TRP A 123 4.25 -4.91 6.57
C TRP A 123 3.09 -4.15 7.19
N ASN A 124 1.90 -4.71 7.04
CA ASN A 124 0.62 -4.08 7.30
C ASN A 124 0.43 -3.67 8.76
N PHE A 125 0.95 -4.43 9.72
CA PHE A 125 0.62 -4.24 11.12
C PHE A 125 1.73 -3.54 11.89
N THR A 126 1.32 -2.57 12.72
CA THR A 126 2.18 -1.87 13.67
C THR A 126 1.51 -1.90 15.03
N PHE A 127 2.16 -2.54 16.00
CA PHE A 127 1.73 -2.57 17.38
C PHE A 127 2.39 -1.45 18.17
N ILE A 128 1.60 -0.67 18.90
CA ILE A 128 2.05 0.41 19.77
C ILE A 128 1.79 -0.03 21.22
N GLU A 129 2.85 -0.08 22.03
CA GLU A 129 2.71 -0.43 23.45
C GLU A 129 1.77 0.55 24.16
N GLY A 130 0.96 0.04 25.11
CA GLY A 130 -0.05 0.81 25.81
C GLY A 130 -1.34 1.12 25.02
N ASP A 131 -1.31 1.10 23.68
CA ASP A 131 -2.44 1.51 22.84
C ASP A 131 -3.09 0.32 22.10
N GLY A 132 -2.36 -0.33 21.20
CA GLY A 132 -2.84 -1.51 20.47
C GLY A 132 -2.31 -1.64 19.05
N LEU A 133 -3.06 -2.35 18.21
CA LEU A 133 -2.63 -2.73 16.87
C LEU A 133 -3.24 -1.84 15.78
N TYR A 134 -2.39 -1.26 14.93
CA TYR A 134 -2.75 -0.46 13.77
C TYR A 134 -2.46 -1.20 12.46
N CYS A 135 -3.17 -0.83 11.40
CA CYS A 135 -2.80 -1.14 10.02
C CYS A 135 -2.18 0.10 9.36
N ILE A 136 -0.91 0.02 8.96
CA ILE A 136 -0.16 1.14 8.39
C ILE A 136 -0.81 1.69 7.12
N LEU A 137 -1.35 0.80 6.26
CA LEU A 137 -2.04 1.18 5.04
C LEU A 137 -3.34 1.93 5.34
N CYS A 138 -4.16 1.38 6.24
CA CYS A 138 -5.43 1.99 6.60
C CYS A 138 -5.22 3.33 7.32
N LYS A 139 -4.15 3.46 8.12
CA LYS A 139 -3.79 4.71 8.77
C LYS A 139 -3.31 5.76 7.76
N LYS A 140 -2.40 5.39 6.85
CA LYS A 140 -1.87 6.28 5.81
C LYS A 140 -2.96 6.90 4.92
N HIS A 141 -3.99 6.12 4.60
CA HIS A 141 -5.09 6.54 3.74
C HIS A 141 -6.36 6.93 4.52
N ASP A 142 -6.26 7.13 5.85
CA ASP A 142 -7.36 7.56 6.72
C ASP A 142 -8.67 6.76 6.57
N MET A 143 -8.53 5.44 6.42
CA MET A 143 -9.61 4.57 6.01
C MET A 143 -10.65 4.36 7.11
N LYS A 144 -11.89 4.77 6.84
CA LYS A 144 -13.05 4.53 7.71
C LYS A 144 -13.97 3.49 7.09
N ASN A 145 -14.61 2.68 7.91
CA ASN A 145 -15.60 1.73 7.41
C ASN A 145 -16.82 2.51 6.86
N PRO A 146 -17.24 2.28 5.61
CA PRO A 146 -18.33 3.04 5.01
C PRO A 146 -19.68 2.81 5.71
N ARG A 147 -19.91 1.65 6.35
CA ARG A 147 -21.20 1.32 6.97
C ARG A 147 -21.35 1.91 8.37
N ASN A 148 -20.38 1.67 9.24
CA ASN A 148 -20.47 2.06 10.65
C ASN A 148 -19.51 3.19 11.03
N LYS A 149 -18.81 3.78 10.07
CA LYS A 149 -17.82 4.86 10.25
C LYS A 149 -16.65 4.50 11.19
N SER A 150 -16.49 3.22 11.54
CA SER A 150 -15.43 2.75 12.43
C SER A 150 -14.04 2.97 11.80
N SER A 151 -13.16 3.59 12.58
CA SER A 151 -11.76 3.87 12.25
C SER A 151 -10.80 2.89 12.94
N VAL A 152 -11.28 1.76 13.47
CA VAL A 152 -10.42 0.73 14.09
C VAL A 152 -9.40 0.22 13.07
N PHE A 153 -8.15 0.06 13.49
CA PHE A 153 -6.93 -0.17 12.68
C PHE A 153 -6.42 1.03 11.86
N SER A 154 -7.08 2.18 11.86
CA SER A 154 -6.62 3.39 11.15
C SER A 154 -6.28 4.51 12.13
N GLN A 155 -7.27 5.28 12.55
CA GLN A 155 -7.14 6.34 13.56
C GLN A 155 -7.18 5.75 14.97
N GLU A 156 -7.93 4.68 15.19
CA GLU A 156 -8.03 3.99 16.48
C GLU A 156 -7.34 2.62 16.44
N ALA A 157 -6.58 2.29 17.49
CA ALA A 157 -5.94 1.00 17.63
C ALA A 157 -6.98 -0.13 17.84
N SER A 158 -6.72 -1.29 17.24
CA SER A 158 -7.45 -2.50 17.61
C SER A 158 -6.90 -3.05 18.92
N LYS A 159 -7.80 -3.25 19.89
CA LYS A 159 -7.50 -3.89 21.19
C LYS A 159 -7.84 -5.39 21.20
N ARG A 160 -8.41 -5.91 20.12
CA ARG A 160 -8.83 -7.33 20.01
C ARG A 160 -7.74 -8.15 19.35
N PHE A 161 -6.87 -8.74 20.16
CA PHE A 161 -5.72 -9.51 19.70
C PHE A 161 -6.11 -10.97 19.39
N ARG A 162 -6.72 -11.18 18.22
CA ARG A 162 -6.96 -12.53 17.67
C ARG A 162 -6.51 -12.60 16.22
N LYS A 163 -5.79 -13.67 15.85
CA LYS A 163 -5.40 -13.93 14.45
C LYS A 163 -6.57 -13.83 13.48
N GLY A 164 -7.74 -14.38 13.84
CA GLY A 164 -8.97 -14.28 13.04
C GLY A 164 -9.35 -12.83 12.72
N THR A 165 -9.32 -11.93 13.70
CA THR A 165 -9.60 -10.50 13.48
C THR A 165 -8.64 -9.87 12.47
N LEU A 166 -7.35 -10.23 12.52
CA LEU A 166 -6.33 -9.70 11.61
C LEU A 166 -6.57 -10.22 10.18
N TYR A 167 -6.90 -11.51 10.01
CA TYR A 167 -7.27 -12.08 8.72
C TYR A 167 -8.53 -11.45 8.14
N ASP A 168 -9.57 -11.30 8.96
CA ASP A 168 -10.83 -10.65 8.56
C ASP A 168 -10.59 -9.20 8.14
N HIS A 169 -9.72 -8.48 8.86
CA HIS A 169 -9.33 -7.12 8.52
C HIS A 169 -8.69 -7.02 7.14
N ILE A 170 -7.72 -7.89 6.83
CA ILE A 170 -7.01 -7.85 5.54
C ILE A 170 -7.96 -8.16 4.38
N LYS A 171 -8.93 -9.06 4.59
CA LYS A 171 -9.95 -9.39 3.59
C LYS A 171 -11.06 -8.34 3.48
N CYS A 172 -11.21 -7.47 4.48
CA CYS A 172 -12.25 -6.45 4.50
C CYS A 172 -12.05 -5.43 3.37
N GLN A 173 -13.16 -4.99 2.76
CA GLN A 173 -13.16 -3.99 1.70
C GLN A 173 -12.35 -2.74 2.08
N LYS A 174 -12.47 -2.28 3.33
CA LYS A 174 -11.71 -1.13 3.84
C LYS A 174 -10.20 -1.28 3.64
N HIS A 175 -9.64 -2.47 3.84
CA HIS A 175 -8.22 -2.71 3.62
C HIS A 175 -7.89 -2.81 2.13
N GLN A 176 -8.78 -3.41 1.33
CA GLN A 176 -8.61 -3.50 -0.13
C GLN A 176 -8.65 -2.12 -0.81
N ASP A 177 -9.50 -1.21 -0.31
CA ASP A 177 -9.55 0.17 -0.77
C ASP A 177 -8.24 0.90 -0.39
N ALA A 178 -7.76 0.74 0.85
CA ALA A 178 -6.47 1.30 1.29
C ALA A 178 -5.30 0.82 0.40
N LYS A 179 -5.32 -0.48 0.08
CA LYS A 179 -4.34 -1.13 -0.79
C LYS A 179 -4.40 -0.56 -2.21
N SER A 180 -5.59 -0.35 -2.74
CA SER A 180 -5.81 0.24 -4.07
C SER A 180 -5.34 1.69 -4.10
N SER A 181 -5.72 2.50 -3.11
CA SER A 181 -5.23 3.88 -2.95
C SER A 181 -3.71 3.95 -2.84
N GLU A 182 -3.08 2.99 -2.14
CA GLU A 182 -1.62 2.94 -2.07
C GLU A 182 -0.96 2.67 -3.41
N VAL A 183 -1.48 1.71 -4.18
CA VAL A 183 -0.96 1.40 -5.51
C VAL A 183 -1.14 2.59 -6.45
N LEU A 184 -2.33 3.18 -6.47
CA LEU A 184 -2.64 4.37 -7.28
C LEU A 184 -1.76 5.56 -6.90
N ASN A 185 -1.54 5.81 -5.60
CA ASN A 185 -0.68 6.88 -5.14
C ASN A 185 0.76 6.72 -5.64
N ARG A 186 1.31 5.50 -5.62
CA ARG A 186 2.66 5.24 -6.14
C ARG A 186 2.76 5.42 -7.64
N VAL A 187 1.77 4.93 -8.38
CA VAL A 187 1.71 5.08 -9.84
C VAL A 187 1.59 6.56 -10.22
N SER A 188 0.76 7.32 -9.52
CA SER A 188 0.59 8.76 -9.77
C SER A 188 1.87 9.56 -9.50
N VAL A 189 2.57 9.28 -8.39
CA VAL A 189 3.85 9.95 -8.10
C VAL A 189 4.91 9.60 -9.15
N PHE A 190 4.98 8.34 -9.55
CA PHE A 190 5.92 7.90 -10.59
C PHE A 190 5.62 8.55 -11.95
N GLN A 191 4.35 8.65 -12.33
CA GLN A 191 3.93 9.30 -13.56
C GLN A 191 4.34 10.79 -13.59
N LYS A 192 4.14 11.51 -12.47
CA LYS A 192 4.59 12.91 -12.36
C LYS A 192 6.10 13.07 -12.52
N GLU A 193 6.89 12.14 -11.97
CA GLU A 193 8.34 12.18 -12.09
C GLU A 193 8.81 11.93 -13.54
N ILE A 194 8.14 11.01 -14.25
CA ILE A 194 8.40 10.77 -15.68
C ILE A 194 8.08 12.03 -16.49
N GLU A 195 6.87 12.57 -16.34
CA GLU A 195 6.43 13.78 -17.05
C GLU A 195 7.36 14.97 -16.77
N HIS A 196 7.78 15.14 -15.51
CA HIS A 196 8.74 16.18 -15.14
C HIS A 196 10.08 15.99 -15.88
N LYS A 197 10.63 14.78 -15.87
CA LYS A 197 11.89 14.48 -16.56
C LYS A 197 11.78 14.69 -18.07
N GLU A 198 10.67 14.32 -18.69
CA GLU A 198 10.40 14.57 -20.10
C GLU A 198 10.31 16.06 -20.42
N SER A 199 9.65 16.84 -19.56
CA SER A 199 9.54 18.30 -19.72
C SER A 199 10.89 19.01 -19.67
N VAL A 200 11.76 18.65 -18.71
CA VAL A 200 13.13 19.19 -18.59
C VAL A 200 13.97 18.81 -19.82
N ASN A 201 13.82 17.58 -20.33
CA ASN A 201 14.53 17.16 -21.54
C ASN A 201 14.07 17.96 -22.77
N GLN A 202 12.77 18.16 -22.94
CA GLN A 202 12.22 18.99 -24.02
C GLN A 202 12.72 20.44 -23.95
N GLU A 203 12.78 21.02 -22.75
CA GLU A 203 13.31 22.37 -22.56
C GLU A 203 14.79 22.45 -22.96
N MET A 204 15.62 21.49 -22.54
CA MET A 204 17.03 21.44 -22.93
C MET A 204 17.20 21.29 -24.45
N LEU A 205 16.43 20.43 -25.10
CA LEU A 205 16.45 20.27 -26.55
C LEU A 205 16.07 21.58 -27.28
N TYR A 206 15.05 22.27 -26.78
CA TYR A 206 14.64 23.57 -27.31
C TYR A 206 15.77 24.62 -27.18
N GLN A 207 16.42 24.70 -26.01
CA GLN A 207 17.54 25.62 -25.80
C GLN A 207 18.72 25.32 -26.73
N VAL A 208 19.09 24.04 -26.89
CA VAL A 208 20.15 23.63 -27.81
C VAL A 208 19.79 23.99 -29.25
N PHE A 209 18.54 23.75 -29.67
CA PHE A 209 18.06 24.12 -30.99
C PHE A 209 18.17 25.63 -31.24
N ILE A 210 17.78 26.46 -30.27
CA ILE A 210 17.90 27.92 -30.38
C ILE A 210 19.36 28.36 -30.51
N ILE A 211 20.27 27.77 -29.73
CA ILE A 211 21.71 28.07 -29.82
C ILE A 211 22.23 27.73 -31.21
N ILE A 212 21.92 26.55 -31.74
CA ILE A 212 22.31 26.13 -33.09
C ILE A 212 21.72 27.08 -34.14
N TYR A 213 20.42 27.39 -34.06
CA TYR A 213 19.75 28.32 -34.98
C TYR A 213 20.44 29.68 -35.02
N ILE A 214 20.79 30.25 -33.87
CA ILE A 214 21.50 31.54 -33.78
C ILE A 214 22.89 31.45 -34.41
N ILE A 215 23.64 30.38 -34.14
CA ILE A 215 25.01 30.22 -34.66
C ILE A 215 25.03 30.00 -36.17
N PHE A 216 24.09 29.22 -36.70
CA PHE A 216 24.14 28.74 -38.09
C PHE A 216 23.34 29.59 -39.07
N ILE A 217 22.27 30.27 -38.64
CA ILE A 217 21.36 30.99 -39.55
C ILE A 217 21.51 32.52 -39.45
N LYS A 218 21.97 33.06 -38.31
CA LYS A 218 22.21 34.52 -38.14
C LYS A 218 23.64 34.97 -38.49
N LYS A 219 24.37 34.19 -39.29
CA LYS A 219 25.65 34.60 -39.88
C LYS A 219 25.41 35.17 -41.28
#